data_AF-A0A966I6L3-F1
#
_entry.id   AF-A0A966I6L3-F1
#
_cell.length_a   1.000
_cell.length_b   1.000
_cell.length_c   1.000
_cell.angle_alpha   90.00
_cell.angle_beta   90.00
_cell.angle_gamma   90.00
#
_symmetry.space_group_name_H-M   'P 1'
#
loop_
_entity.id
_entity.type
_entity.pdbx_description
1 polymer ?
#
loop_
_entity_poly.entity_id
_entity_poly.type
_entity_poly.pdbx_seq_one_letter_code
_entity_poly.pdbx_strand_id
1 'polypeptide(L)'
;RLDRMGSMHQSRLSFLRQFLRRVSKQNWKFNRDLFEINAHGVGRALYRLSTPSRDYTLVCFAHDLPDEMRSDRVIASAWDATFTLYDGKPSIDDINRLSQHVPYQEEGRLTQNELCLSRANRSVRLWDYVLNCLAEGKQPDLDRIRDVGYLMRTTAVYGSGKFGSADRRVVEKREEANSPFQLEMMTVYLIRTFVMDLIEHLAVMKNPETAVKLDSSIRRSFGVGNSTGLGMAPFLINHPRLIHNWFEAKENAIATVKNVRDASQNEISKFKELVTRLKPHLKAWQSEHPVQVKKNLVLEKDIEKLEDKLEGFNFHIKFPWKTLCDWSEKELSIEGQEMLNSLVLEPYGHLIDNFGDQMSCDETKLFPINGDMTVESVKSTIEAYYSWALEIDWSDPSCNARAWYTSEEKLEPRLGERFEMPELNEYEQALQPGRDVARAYANLCELEPKTPLASFLTVYPEHRHIIRRCLTCGELPFSEIRDNTIDSSMLPIDMLRAKLSFFGACHFDPRSDRWVRINMFKGAPFPDELSSGSDPEDWIWAP
;
A
#
# COMPACT_ATOMS: atom_id res chain seq x y z
N ARG A 1 4.65 -15.78 -6.68
CA ARG A 1 3.41 -16.27 -7.32
C ARG A 1 2.29 -15.30 -6.95
N LEU A 2 1.36 -15.05 -7.85
CA LEU A 2 0.32 -14.03 -7.67
C LEU A 2 -0.64 -14.38 -6.53
N ASP A 3 -1.03 -15.64 -6.42
CA ASP A 3 -1.90 -16.14 -5.34
C ASP A 3 -1.40 -15.77 -3.92
N ARG A 4 -0.11 -15.96 -3.65
CA ARG A 4 0.53 -15.59 -2.38
C ARG A 4 0.55 -14.09 -2.16
N MET A 5 0.87 -13.33 -3.22
CA MET A 5 0.82 -11.86 -3.20
C MET A 5 -0.59 -11.35 -2.86
N GLY A 6 -1.60 -11.99 -3.44
CA GLY A 6 -3.03 -11.76 -3.22
C GLY A 6 -3.59 -12.29 -1.91
N SER A 7 -2.73 -12.78 -1.03
CA SER A 7 -3.08 -13.26 0.32
C SER A 7 -2.33 -12.54 1.43
N MET A 8 -1.50 -11.55 1.10
CA MET A 8 -0.75 -10.80 2.09
C MET A 8 -1.67 -9.93 2.96
N HIS A 9 -1.26 -9.74 4.21
CA HIS A 9 -1.86 -8.83 5.18
C HIS A 9 -0.82 -7.80 5.64
N GLN A 10 -1.29 -6.70 6.23
CA GLN A 10 -0.39 -5.79 6.92
C GLN A 10 0.42 -6.55 7.98
N SER A 11 1.69 -6.19 8.10
CA SER A 11 2.59 -6.72 9.12
C SER A 11 3.27 -5.60 9.89
N ARG A 12 4.09 -5.96 10.88
CA ARG A 12 4.96 -5.03 11.61
C ARG A 12 5.85 -4.17 10.73
N LEU A 13 6.23 -4.63 9.54
CA LEU A 13 7.06 -3.87 8.62
C LEU A 13 6.27 -2.93 7.70
N SER A 14 4.95 -2.83 7.84
CA SER A 14 4.14 -1.95 7.00
C SER A 14 4.53 -0.48 7.16
N PHE A 15 4.50 0.30 6.08
CA PHE A 15 5.00 1.68 6.03
C PHE A 15 4.28 2.61 6.98
N LEU A 16 2.95 2.49 7.12
CA LEU A 16 2.22 3.30 8.11
C LEU A 16 2.63 2.99 9.55
N ARG A 17 3.06 1.75 9.82
CA ARG A 17 3.51 1.34 11.15
C ARG A 17 4.91 1.83 11.45
N GLN A 18 5.81 1.72 10.46
CA GLN A 18 7.11 2.38 10.52
C GLN A 18 6.96 3.88 10.81
N PHE A 19 6.01 4.54 10.15
CA PHE A 19 5.70 5.95 10.36
C PHE A 19 5.25 6.23 11.81
N LEU A 20 4.22 5.53 12.33
CA LEU A 20 3.73 5.74 13.70
C LEU A 20 4.80 5.47 14.76
N ARG A 21 5.57 4.38 14.59
CA ARG A 21 6.70 4.08 15.48
C ARG A 21 7.72 5.21 15.48
N ARG A 22 8.04 5.77 14.31
CA ARG A 22 9.01 6.87 14.20
C ARG A 22 8.49 8.15 14.86
N VAL A 23 7.23 8.52 14.61
CA VAL A 23 6.55 9.66 15.24
C VAL A 23 6.65 9.57 16.77
N SER A 24 6.32 8.40 17.32
CA SER A 24 6.37 8.14 18.76
C SER A 24 7.82 8.14 19.29
N LYS A 25 8.72 7.34 18.70
CA LYS A 25 10.13 7.21 19.14
C LYS A 25 10.89 8.53 19.14
N GLN A 26 10.61 9.41 18.17
CA GLN A 26 11.27 10.69 18.02
C GLN A 26 10.48 11.86 18.64
N ASN A 27 9.36 11.59 19.32
CA ASN A 27 8.53 12.58 20.00
C ASN A 27 8.13 13.77 19.10
N TRP A 28 7.77 13.48 17.85
CA TRP A 28 7.38 14.52 16.90
C TRP A 28 6.18 15.31 17.44
N LYS A 29 6.16 16.62 17.16
CA LYS A 29 5.15 17.53 17.73
C LYS A 29 4.11 17.87 16.70
N PHE A 30 2.86 17.61 17.05
CA PHE A 30 1.71 17.97 16.23
C PHE A 30 1.16 19.33 16.66
N ASN A 31 0.80 20.16 15.67
CA ASN A 31 0.13 21.43 15.88
C ASN A 31 -0.96 21.62 14.83
N ARG A 32 -2.12 22.13 15.24
CA ARG A 32 -3.13 22.66 14.31
C ARG A 32 -2.92 24.17 14.21
N ASP A 33 -2.10 24.58 13.24
CA ASP A 33 -1.67 25.97 13.08
C ASP A 33 -2.80 26.90 12.60
N LEU A 34 -3.80 26.36 11.88
CA LEU A 34 -4.94 27.11 11.36
C LEU A 34 -6.17 26.22 11.24
N PHE A 35 -7.35 26.76 11.54
CA PHE A 35 -8.64 26.12 11.24
C PHE A 35 -9.70 27.19 10.95
N GLU A 36 -9.82 27.56 9.67
CA GLU A 36 -10.75 28.57 9.15
C GLU A 36 -11.78 27.91 8.24
N ILE A 37 -12.73 27.18 8.84
CA ILE A 37 -13.80 26.47 8.14
C ILE A 37 -15.16 27.05 8.57
N ASN A 38 -16.00 27.41 7.61
CA ASN A 38 -17.31 28.00 7.87
C ASN A 38 -18.38 26.93 8.20
N ALA A 39 -19.62 27.38 8.46
CA ALA A 39 -20.75 26.50 8.78
C ALA A 39 -21.14 25.51 7.66
N HIS A 40 -20.75 25.80 6.42
CA HIS A 40 -20.99 24.93 5.26
C HIS A 40 -19.85 23.92 5.04
N GLY A 41 -18.81 23.95 5.88
CA GLY A 41 -17.65 23.08 5.73
C GLY A 41 -16.68 23.53 4.64
N VAL A 42 -16.74 24.81 4.25
CA VAL A 42 -15.86 25.41 3.24
C VAL A 42 -14.78 26.26 3.92
N GLY A 43 -13.55 26.15 3.46
CA GLY A 43 -12.44 26.99 3.92
C GLY A 43 -11.10 26.26 3.92
N ARG A 44 -10.23 26.59 4.88
CA ARG A 44 -8.87 26.05 4.94
C ARG A 44 -8.43 25.68 6.36
N ALA A 45 -7.53 24.71 6.46
CA ALA A 45 -6.91 24.32 7.72
C ALA A 45 -5.44 23.93 7.50
N LEU A 46 -4.61 24.09 8.53
CA LEU A 46 -3.19 23.75 8.51
C LEU A 46 -2.84 22.83 9.68
N TYR A 47 -2.23 21.70 9.37
CA TYR A 47 -1.76 20.72 10.36
C TYR A 47 -0.27 20.50 10.20
N ARG A 48 0.51 20.94 11.19
CA ARG A 48 1.96 20.82 11.19
C ARG A 48 2.44 19.67 12.05
N LEU A 49 3.34 18.86 11.49
CA LEU A 49 4.09 17.84 12.18
C LEU A 49 5.57 18.24 12.21
N SER A 50 6.06 18.54 13.40
CA SER A 50 7.44 18.97 13.66
C SER A 50 8.30 17.77 14.07
N THR A 51 9.25 17.42 13.21
CA THR A 51 10.33 16.47 13.52
C THR A 51 11.44 17.19 14.31
N PRO A 52 12.48 16.49 14.79
CA PRO A 52 13.63 17.15 15.43
C PRO A 52 14.38 18.14 14.52
N SER A 53 14.23 18.04 13.20
CA SER A 53 15.04 18.82 12.25
C SER A 53 14.23 19.66 11.25
N ARG A 54 12.94 19.35 11.06
CA ARG A 54 12.09 19.92 10.00
C ARG A 54 10.64 19.95 10.40
N ASP A 55 9.90 20.86 9.80
CA ASP A 55 8.45 20.92 9.85
C ASP A 55 7.86 20.42 8.54
N TYR A 56 6.71 19.75 8.64
CA TYR A 56 5.89 19.37 7.49
C TYR A 56 4.45 19.83 7.76
N THR A 57 3.85 20.56 6.84
CA THR A 57 2.50 21.13 7.04
C THR A 57 1.54 20.61 6.00
N LEU A 58 0.51 19.87 6.43
CA LEU A 58 -0.63 19.56 5.58
C LEU A 58 -1.47 20.82 5.41
N VAL A 59 -1.59 21.30 4.18
CA VAL A 59 -2.51 22.36 3.79
C VAL A 59 -3.80 21.72 3.29
N CYS A 60 -4.90 22.00 3.96
CA CYS A 60 -6.23 21.48 3.65
C CYS A 60 -7.10 22.57 3.05
N PHE A 61 -7.76 22.29 1.93
CA PHE A 61 -8.84 23.10 1.37
C PHE A 61 -10.12 22.26 1.36
N ALA A 62 -11.16 22.75 2.03
CA ALA A 62 -12.47 22.11 2.08
C ALA A 62 -13.44 22.90 1.19
N HIS A 63 -14.22 22.17 0.42
CA HIS A 63 -15.09 22.71 -0.62
C HIS A 63 -16.54 22.27 -0.37
N ASP A 64 -17.48 23.01 -0.93
CA ASP A 64 -18.86 22.56 -1.03
C ASP A 64 -19.01 21.80 -2.36
N LEU A 65 -19.48 20.57 -2.28
CA LEU A 65 -19.63 19.69 -3.44
C LEU A 65 -20.97 18.94 -3.34
N PRO A 66 -21.87 19.11 -4.33
CA PRO A 66 -23.10 18.34 -4.41
C PRO A 66 -22.84 16.82 -4.46
N ASP A 67 -23.74 16.06 -3.85
CA ASP A 67 -23.65 14.61 -3.69
C ASP A 67 -23.47 13.89 -5.04
N GLU A 68 -24.18 14.33 -6.08
CA GLU A 68 -24.14 13.78 -7.43
C GLU A 68 -22.81 13.99 -8.16
N MET A 69 -21.98 14.94 -7.69
CA MET A 69 -20.65 15.18 -8.26
C MET A 69 -19.55 14.33 -7.59
N ARG A 70 -19.85 13.64 -6.49
CA ARG A 70 -18.87 12.82 -5.78
C ARG A 70 -18.56 11.57 -6.59
N SER A 71 -17.29 11.43 -6.96
CA SER A 71 -16.78 10.26 -7.67
C SER A 71 -15.64 9.59 -6.92
N ASP A 72 -15.63 8.26 -6.94
CA ASP A 72 -14.50 7.45 -6.45
C ASP A 72 -13.33 7.43 -7.43
N ARG A 73 -13.48 8.05 -8.62
CA ARG A 73 -12.47 8.04 -9.67
C ARG A 73 -11.48 9.17 -9.48
N VAL A 74 -10.20 8.86 -9.67
CA VAL A 74 -9.09 9.82 -9.69
C VAL A 74 -9.20 10.89 -10.79
N ILE A 75 -10.01 10.62 -11.82
CA ILE A 75 -10.24 11.49 -12.98
C ILE A 75 -11.44 12.44 -12.81
N ALA A 76 -11.97 12.57 -11.59
CA ALA A 76 -13.04 13.54 -11.32
C ALA A 76 -12.54 14.98 -11.53
N SER A 77 -13.44 15.95 -11.56
CA SER A 77 -13.09 17.38 -11.69
C SER A 77 -13.20 18.16 -10.37
N ALA A 78 -13.82 17.57 -9.34
CA ALA A 78 -14.05 18.22 -8.05
C ALA A 78 -14.08 17.22 -6.88
N TRP A 79 -13.79 17.72 -5.68
CA TRP A 79 -13.75 16.95 -4.42
C TRP A 79 -14.25 17.76 -3.24
N ASP A 80 -14.79 17.11 -2.22
CA ASP A 80 -15.17 17.77 -0.95
C ASP A 80 -13.95 18.36 -0.22
N ALA A 81 -12.75 17.77 -0.40
CA ALA A 81 -11.52 18.31 0.16
C ALA A 81 -10.29 17.96 -0.71
N THR A 82 -9.34 18.90 -0.75
CA THR A 82 -8.06 18.75 -1.45
C THR A 82 -6.91 19.16 -0.55
N PHE A 83 -5.77 18.49 -0.71
CA PHE A 83 -4.68 18.53 0.25
C PHE A 83 -3.32 18.62 -0.45
N THR A 84 -2.38 19.32 0.18
CA THR A 84 -0.96 19.16 -0.15
C THR A 84 -0.11 19.10 1.12
N LEU A 85 0.91 18.25 1.12
CA LEU A 85 1.92 18.24 2.17
C LEU A 85 3.03 19.21 1.78
N TYR A 86 3.13 20.31 2.51
CA TYR A 86 4.13 21.36 2.30
C TYR A 86 5.38 21.10 3.14
N ASP A 87 6.55 21.34 2.55
CA ASP A 87 7.86 21.26 3.18
C ASP A 87 8.14 22.53 4.01
N GLY A 88 8.01 22.43 5.33
CA GLY A 88 8.12 23.56 6.25
C GLY A 88 6.77 24.18 6.62
N LYS A 89 6.79 25.49 6.87
CA LYS A 89 5.61 26.29 7.22
C LYS A 89 5.25 27.19 6.03
N PRO A 90 4.05 27.05 5.43
CA PRO A 90 3.67 27.90 4.31
C PRO A 90 3.42 29.33 4.78
N SER A 91 3.84 30.31 3.96
CA SER A 91 3.45 31.71 4.15
C SER A 91 1.98 31.93 3.74
N ILE A 92 1.43 33.10 4.05
CA ILE A 92 0.07 33.44 3.57
C ILE A 92 0.00 33.47 2.04
N ASP A 93 1.08 33.91 1.37
CA ASP A 93 1.17 33.95 -0.08
C ASP A 93 1.23 32.53 -0.67
N ASP A 94 1.94 31.61 -0.01
CA ASP A 94 1.91 30.19 -0.37
C ASP A 94 0.49 29.63 -0.28
N ILE A 95 -0.23 29.90 0.82
CA ILE A 95 -1.60 29.40 1.01
C ILE A 95 -2.53 29.96 -0.06
N ASN A 96 -2.43 31.25 -0.37
CA ASN A 96 -3.24 31.90 -1.39
C ASN A 96 -2.95 31.29 -2.78
N ARG A 97 -1.68 31.11 -3.14
CA ARG A 97 -1.29 30.41 -4.38
C ARG A 97 -1.84 28.98 -4.41
N LEU A 98 -1.66 28.22 -3.33
CA LEU A 98 -2.07 26.83 -3.26
C LEU A 98 -3.59 26.66 -3.40
N SER A 99 -4.39 27.59 -2.87
CA SER A 99 -5.84 27.57 -3.06
C SER A 99 -6.28 27.66 -4.53
N GLN A 100 -5.44 28.24 -5.39
CA GLN A 100 -5.70 28.41 -6.83
C GLN A 100 -5.16 27.24 -7.67
N HIS A 101 -4.40 26.32 -7.09
CA HIS A 101 -3.74 25.24 -7.84
C HIS A 101 -4.05 23.84 -7.31
N VAL A 102 -4.04 23.63 -5.99
CA VAL A 102 -4.28 22.32 -5.38
C VAL A 102 -5.64 21.72 -5.79
N PRO A 103 -6.74 22.49 -5.91
CA PRO A 103 -8.02 21.95 -6.36
C PRO A 103 -8.07 21.47 -7.82
N TYR A 104 -7.19 21.98 -8.70
CA TYR A 104 -7.33 21.87 -10.16
C TYR A 104 -6.41 20.85 -10.85
N GLN A 105 -5.64 20.05 -10.09
CA GLN A 105 -4.89 18.88 -10.61
C GLN A 105 -3.94 19.16 -11.80
N GLU A 106 -4.21 18.56 -12.98
CA GLU A 106 -3.47 18.72 -14.24
C GLU A 106 -3.49 20.16 -14.75
N GLU A 107 -4.49 20.96 -14.38
CA GLU A 107 -4.53 22.41 -14.66
C GLU A 107 -3.82 23.21 -13.56
N GLY A 108 -3.70 22.64 -12.35
CA GLY A 108 -2.94 23.19 -11.25
C GLY A 108 -1.43 23.05 -11.43
N ARG A 109 -0.65 23.89 -10.75
CA ARG A 109 0.81 23.80 -10.73
C ARG A 109 1.32 23.86 -9.29
N LEU A 110 2.08 22.83 -8.93
CA LEU A 110 2.81 22.77 -7.67
C LEU A 110 4.27 23.16 -7.89
N THR A 111 5.00 23.26 -6.79
CA THR A 111 6.43 23.56 -6.74
C THR A 111 7.18 22.49 -5.96
N GLN A 112 8.50 22.61 -5.89
CA GLN A 112 9.36 21.74 -5.08
C GLN A 112 9.09 21.81 -3.56
N ASN A 113 8.28 22.77 -3.09
CA ASN A 113 7.90 22.86 -1.67
C ASN A 113 6.66 22.00 -1.35
N GLU A 114 5.94 21.51 -2.36
CA GLU A 114 4.80 20.61 -2.17
C GLU A 114 5.25 19.17 -2.42
N LEU A 115 5.30 18.36 -1.36
CA LEU A 115 5.83 17.00 -1.35
C LEU A 115 4.80 15.96 -1.82
N CYS A 116 3.55 16.16 -1.41
CA CYS A 116 2.44 15.28 -1.79
C CYS A 116 1.19 16.10 -2.16
N LEU A 117 0.35 15.56 -3.02
CA LEU A 117 -1.01 16.06 -3.31
C LEU A 117 -2.01 14.94 -3.08
N SER A 118 -3.11 15.23 -2.42
CA SER A 118 -4.20 14.28 -2.16
C SER A 118 -5.56 14.96 -2.23
N ARG A 119 -6.60 14.16 -2.31
CA ARG A 119 -7.99 14.60 -2.47
C ARG A 119 -8.91 13.58 -1.83
N ALA A 120 -10.03 14.02 -1.28
CA ALA A 120 -10.97 13.13 -0.66
C ALA A 120 -12.43 13.58 -0.82
N ASN A 121 -13.32 12.60 -0.87
CA ASN A 121 -14.76 12.81 -0.86
C ASN A 121 -15.40 12.28 0.42
N ARG A 122 -16.48 12.93 0.86
CA ARG A 122 -17.29 12.52 2.01
C ARG A 122 -17.96 11.18 1.72
N SER A 123 -18.09 10.38 2.77
CA SER A 123 -18.84 9.13 2.73
C SER A 123 -20.33 9.41 2.70
N VAL A 124 -20.98 9.18 1.56
CA VAL A 124 -22.45 9.26 1.43
C VAL A 124 -23.20 8.30 2.37
N ARG A 125 -22.51 7.29 2.93
CA ARG A 125 -23.11 6.29 3.83
C ARG A 125 -23.11 6.71 5.30
N LEU A 126 -22.14 7.53 5.72
CA LEU A 126 -21.91 7.83 7.15
C LEU A 126 -21.82 9.31 7.50
N TRP A 127 -21.48 10.20 6.56
CA TRP A 127 -21.18 11.60 6.88
C TRP A 127 -22.33 12.29 7.62
N ASP A 128 -23.51 12.35 7.01
CA ASP A 128 -24.67 13.02 7.59
C ASP A 128 -25.17 12.34 8.86
N TYR A 129 -25.10 11.00 8.90
CA TYR A 129 -25.49 10.24 10.08
C TYR A 129 -24.63 10.62 11.29
N VAL A 130 -23.30 10.61 11.14
CA VAL A 130 -22.39 10.95 12.24
C VAL A 130 -22.52 12.43 12.61
N LEU A 131 -22.63 13.32 11.63
CA LEU A 131 -22.86 14.75 11.87
C LEU A 131 -24.12 14.97 12.74
N ASN A 132 -25.22 14.31 12.39
CA ASN A 132 -26.49 14.45 13.11
C ASN A 132 -26.40 13.87 14.53
N CYS A 133 -25.80 12.69 14.71
CA CYS A 133 -25.58 12.12 16.04
C CYS A 133 -24.84 13.10 16.94
N LEU A 134 -23.69 13.59 16.48
CA LEU A 134 -22.84 14.49 17.26
C LEU A 134 -23.54 15.81 17.56
N ALA A 135 -24.22 16.41 16.57
CA ALA A 135 -24.96 17.66 16.77
C ALA A 135 -26.11 17.50 17.78
N GLU A 136 -26.74 16.34 17.87
CA GLU A 136 -27.79 16.02 18.85
C GLU A 136 -27.25 15.59 20.23
N GLY A 137 -25.93 15.62 20.45
CA GLY A 137 -25.31 15.22 21.71
C GLY A 137 -25.20 13.71 21.91
N LYS A 138 -25.22 12.92 20.82
CA LYS A 138 -25.19 11.45 20.85
C LYS A 138 -23.94 10.92 20.14
N GLN A 139 -23.45 9.78 20.60
CA GLN A 139 -22.43 9.03 19.86
C GLN A 139 -23.08 8.19 18.74
N PRO A 140 -22.42 8.03 17.59
CA PRO A 140 -22.89 7.13 16.52
C PRO A 140 -22.77 5.65 16.91
N ASP A 141 -23.60 4.82 16.28
CA ASP A 141 -23.62 3.37 16.44
C ASP A 141 -22.32 2.73 15.90
N LEU A 142 -21.63 1.97 16.74
CA LEU A 142 -20.38 1.30 16.42
C LEU A 142 -20.49 0.27 15.30
N ASP A 143 -21.61 -0.45 15.20
CA ASP A 143 -21.79 -1.46 14.14
C ASP A 143 -21.91 -0.79 12.77
N ARG A 144 -22.63 0.34 12.70
CA ARG A 144 -22.70 1.15 11.47
C ARG A 144 -21.35 1.72 11.07
N ILE A 145 -20.52 2.11 12.04
CA ILE A 145 -19.16 2.59 11.78
C ILE A 145 -18.30 1.45 11.28
N ARG A 146 -18.41 0.26 11.88
CA ARG A 146 -17.63 -0.92 11.52
C ARG A 146 -17.81 -1.30 10.05
N ASP A 147 -19.04 -1.21 9.54
CA ASP A 147 -19.43 -1.54 8.16
C ASP A 147 -18.80 -0.65 7.06
N VAL A 148 -18.33 0.55 7.41
CA VAL A 148 -17.72 1.48 6.43
C VAL A 148 -16.30 1.86 6.83
N GLY A 149 -16.10 2.25 8.09
CA GLY A 149 -14.79 2.49 8.70
C GLY A 149 -14.11 3.80 8.29
N TYR A 150 -14.77 4.70 7.55
CA TYR A 150 -14.22 6.02 7.18
C TYR A 150 -15.34 7.04 6.95
N LEU A 151 -15.03 8.31 7.21
CA LEU A 151 -15.90 9.46 6.89
C LEU A 151 -15.50 10.17 5.59
N MET A 152 -14.23 10.08 5.20
CA MET A 152 -13.76 10.51 3.89
C MET A 152 -12.91 9.43 3.24
N ARG A 153 -12.94 9.41 1.91
CA ARG A 153 -12.17 8.49 1.09
C ARG A 153 -11.25 9.25 0.16
N THR A 154 -9.96 8.94 0.22
CA THR A 154 -8.99 9.49 -0.70
C THR A 154 -9.12 8.84 -2.08
N THR A 155 -9.01 9.64 -3.14
CA THR A 155 -8.93 9.11 -4.51
C THR A 155 -7.50 8.75 -4.89
N ALA A 156 -6.53 9.57 -4.49
CA ALA A 156 -5.11 9.29 -4.66
C ALA A 156 -4.25 10.13 -3.71
N VAL A 157 -3.03 9.65 -3.47
CA VAL A 157 -1.95 10.41 -2.85
C VAL A 157 -0.78 10.37 -3.82
N TYR A 158 -0.47 11.50 -4.42
CA TYR A 158 0.57 11.66 -5.43
C TYR A 158 1.78 12.36 -4.82
N GLY A 159 2.97 11.97 -5.26
CA GLY A 159 4.23 12.64 -4.92
C GLY A 159 5.24 12.42 -6.05
N SER A 160 6.51 12.62 -5.75
CA SER A 160 7.64 12.31 -6.66
C SER A 160 7.50 12.96 -8.04
N GLY A 161 7.30 14.28 -8.09
CA GLY A 161 7.31 15.06 -9.33
C GLY A 161 5.95 15.21 -10.01
N LYS A 162 4.93 14.42 -9.64
CA LYS A 162 3.61 14.51 -10.30
C LYS A 162 2.99 15.90 -10.07
N PHE A 163 2.38 16.48 -11.11
CA PHE A 163 1.81 17.83 -11.10
C PHE A 163 2.81 18.97 -10.78
N GLY A 164 4.12 18.72 -10.95
CA GLY A 164 5.18 19.67 -10.60
C GLY A 164 5.53 19.69 -9.10
N SER A 165 5.03 18.74 -8.32
CA SER A 165 5.44 18.53 -6.92
C SER A 165 6.92 18.19 -6.81
N ALA A 166 7.44 18.14 -5.58
CA ALA A 166 8.82 17.76 -5.31
C ALA A 166 9.17 16.37 -5.90
N ASP A 167 10.27 16.30 -6.65
CA ASP A 167 10.89 15.03 -7.06
C ASP A 167 11.50 14.32 -5.83
N ARG A 168 11.61 12.99 -5.87
CA ARG A 168 12.21 12.20 -4.79
C ARG A 168 13.61 12.70 -4.41
N ARG A 169 14.38 13.25 -5.35
CA ARG A 169 15.71 13.85 -5.11
C ARG A 169 15.72 14.98 -4.07
N VAL A 170 14.59 15.67 -3.86
CA VAL A 170 14.47 16.74 -2.86
C VAL A 170 14.49 16.21 -1.43
N VAL A 171 14.03 14.97 -1.24
CA VAL A 171 13.83 14.36 0.09
C VAL A 171 14.71 13.13 0.32
N GLU A 172 15.46 12.68 -0.68
CA GLU A 172 16.13 11.37 -0.65
C GLU A 172 17.16 11.18 0.46
N LYS A 173 17.73 12.28 0.96
CA LYS A 173 18.74 12.28 2.03
C LYS A 173 18.14 12.50 3.42
N ARG A 174 16.81 12.62 3.53
CA ARG A 174 16.12 12.87 4.80
C ARG A 174 15.84 11.55 5.46
N GLU A 175 16.28 11.40 6.70
CA GLU A 175 16.14 10.15 7.45
C GLU A 175 14.67 9.69 7.58
N GLU A 176 13.77 10.65 7.75
CA GLU A 176 12.32 10.43 7.81
C GLU A 176 11.66 10.05 6.49
N ALA A 177 12.35 10.22 5.35
CA ALA A 177 11.86 9.85 4.02
C ALA A 177 12.66 8.68 3.40
N ASN A 178 13.56 8.05 4.17
CA ASN A 178 14.37 6.93 3.71
C ASN A 178 13.49 5.72 3.41
N SER A 179 12.66 5.30 4.37
CA SER A 179 11.70 4.22 4.14
C SER A 179 10.70 4.59 3.03
N PRO A 180 10.21 3.62 2.25
CA PRO A 180 9.25 3.89 1.20
C PRO A 180 7.97 4.57 1.72
N PHE A 181 7.45 5.51 0.92
CA PHE A 181 6.13 6.14 1.09
C PHE A 181 5.89 6.88 2.42
N GLN A 182 6.92 7.24 3.20
CA GLN A 182 6.72 7.86 4.52
C GLN A 182 6.01 9.22 4.48
N LEU A 183 6.26 10.03 3.44
CA LEU A 183 5.61 11.33 3.27
C LEU A 183 4.13 11.17 2.89
N GLU A 184 3.82 10.15 2.08
CA GLU A 184 2.46 9.77 1.75
C GLU A 184 1.72 9.24 2.99
N MET A 185 2.37 8.42 3.83
CA MET A 185 1.78 7.96 5.10
C MET A 185 1.51 9.14 6.05
N MET A 186 2.44 10.09 6.15
CA MET A 186 2.26 11.33 6.90
C MET A 186 1.05 12.12 6.38
N THR A 187 0.94 12.28 5.06
CA THR A 187 -0.17 12.96 4.40
C THR A 187 -1.51 12.32 4.78
N VAL A 188 -1.64 11.00 4.63
CA VAL A 188 -2.88 10.26 4.95
C VAL A 188 -3.22 10.36 6.44
N TYR A 189 -2.22 10.29 7.32
CA TYR A 189 -2.42 10.40 8.76
C TYR A 189 -2.94 11.78 9.19
N LEU A 190 -2.40 12.86 8.61
CA LEU A 190 -2.86 14.22 8.86
C LEU A 190 -4.25 14.46 8.24
N ILE A 191 -4.53 13.89 7.06
CA ILE A 191 -5.88 13.92 6.47
C ILE A 191 -6.89 13.25 7.41
N ARG A 192 -6.58 12.08 7.97
CA ARG A 192 -7.44 11.40 8.95
C ARG A 192 -7.81 12.32 10.11
N THR A 193 -6.82 13.06 10.61
CA THR A 193 -7.01 14.01 11.72
C THR A 193 -7.92 15.17 11.31
N PHE A 194 -7.67 15.78 10.15
CA PHE A 194 -8.53 16.83 9.59
C PHE A 194 -9.98 16.38 9.44
N VAL A 195 -10.22 15.17 8.96
CA VAL A 195 -11.58 14.65 8.73
C VAL A 195 -12.37 14.55 10.04
N MET A 196 -11.73 14.09 11.11
CA MET A 196 -12.38 14.01 12.42
C MET A 196 -12.63 15.40 13.03
N ASP A 197 -11.67 16.32 12.89
CA ASP A 197 -11.86 17.70 13.35
C ASP A 197 -12.97 18.41 12.58
N LEU A 198 -13.08 18.16 11.26
CA LEU A 198 -14.10 18.74 10.40
C LEU A 198 -15.51 18.30 10.80
N ILE A 199 -15.74 17.00 11.03
CA ILE A 199 -17.07 16.51 11.40
C ILE A 199 -17.52 17.04 12.77
N GLU A 200 -16.59 17.12 13.75
CA GLU A 200 -16.88 17.67 15.08
C GLU A 200 -17.13 19.17 15.02
N HIS A 201 -16.35 19.91 14.23
CA HIS A 201 -16.57 21.34 14.01
C HIS A 201 -17.95 21.61 13.40
N LEU A 202 -18.33 20.84 12.37
CA LEU A 202 -19.63 20.98 11.74
C LEU A 202 -20.78 20.62 12.69
N ALA A 203 -20.59 19.64 13.58
CA ALA A 203 -21.57 19.33 14.60
C ALA A 203 -21.80 20.52 15.54
N VAL A 204 -20.73 21.17 16.00
CA VAL A 204 -20.80 22.39 16.82
C VAL A 204 -21.46 23.53 16.06
N MET A 205 -21.10 23.77 14.79
CA MET A 205 -21.72 24.83 13.98
C MET A 205 -23.21 24.56 13.72
N LYS A 206 -23.61 23.29 13.65
CA LYS A 206 -25.00 22.88 13.45
C LYS A 206 -25.84 23.06 14.71
N ASN A 207 -25.31 22.71 15.88
CA ASN A 207 -25.99 22.92 17.17
C ASN A 207 -24.98 23.12 18.32
N PRO A 208 -24.61 24.37 18.63
CA PRO A 208 -23.60 24.66 19.64
C PRO A 208 -23.98 24.24 21.06
N GLU A 209 -25.27 24.11 21.36
CA GLU A 209 -25.76 23.84 22.72
C GLU A 209 -25.64 22.36 23.09
N THR A 210 -25.82 21.46 22.11
CA THR A 210 -25.85 20.01 22.36
C THR A 210 -24.69 19.25 21.73
N ALA A 211 -23.94 19.87 20.82
CA ALA A 211 -22.89 19.16 20.09
C ALA A 211 -21.85 18.50 21.01
N VAL A 212 -21.54 17.23 20.73
CA VAL A 212 -20.48 16.47 21.42
C VAL A 212 -19.36 16.09 20.45
N LYS A 213 -18.17 15.83 21.00
CA LYS A 213 -17.06 15.23 20.26
C LYS A 213 -17.22 13.72 20.20
N LEU A 214 -16.53 13.08 19.25
CA LEU A 214 -16.46 11.63 19.22
C LEU A 214 -15.69 11.13 20.44
N ASP A 215 -16.20 10.08 21.07
CA ASP A 215 -15.43 9.34 22.07
C ASP A 215 -14.18 8.75 21.42
N SER A 216 -13.06 8.70 22.15
CA SER A 216 -11.75 8.31 21.59
C SER A 216 -11.77 6.92 20.93
N SER A 217 -12.44 5.94 21.51
CA SER A 217 -12.59 4.59 20.94
C SER A 217 -13.36 4.59 19.61
N ILE A 218 -14.42 5.39 19.53
CA ILE A 218 -15.23 5.56 18.31
C ILE A 218 -14.41 6.32 17.26
N ARG A 219 -13.74 7.40 17.66
CA ARG A 219 -12.86 8.20 16.80
C ARG A 219 -11.78 7.32 16.17
N ARG A 220 -11.14 6.42 16.93
CA ARG A 220 -10.14 5.46 16.43
C ARG A 220 -10.71 4.47 15.41
N SER A 221 -12.00 4.15 15.49
CA SER A 221 -12.67 3.22 14.56
C SER A 221 -12.78 3.75 13.13
N PHE A 222 -12.55 5.06 12.93
CA PHE A 222 -12.41 5.65 11.61
C PHE A 222 -10.94 5.64 11.16
N GLY A 223 -10.70 5.10 9.98
CA GLY A 223 -9.49 5.36 9.21
C GLY A 223 -9.77 6.27 8.02
N VAL A 224 -8.91 6.21 7.01
CA VAL A 224 -9.10 6.87 5.72
C VAL A 224 -9.35 5.80 4.68
N GLY A 225 -10.49 5.87 4.01
CA GLY A 225 -10.78 4.97 2.90
C GLY A 225 -9.90 5.29 1.69
N ASN A 226 -9.63 4.30 0.86
CA ASN A 226 -9.05 4.50 -0.46
C ASN A 226 -9.60 3.48 -1.47
N SER A 227 -9.73 3.88 -2.73
CA SER A 227 -10.03 2.99 -3.85
C SER A 227 -8.79 2.89 -4.73
N THR A 228 -8.12 1.73 -4.73
CA THR A 228 -6.90 1.52 -5.53
C THR A 228 -7.23 0.74 -6.79
N GLY A 229 -6.88 1.31 -7.95
CA GLY A 229 -6.99 0.67 -9.26
C GLY A 229 -5.64 0.20 -9.84
N LEU A 230 -5.65 -0.11 -11.14
CA LEU A 230 -4.52 -0.71 -11.86
C LEU A 230 -3.22 0.07 -11.85
N GLY A 231 -3.23 1.38 -11.60
CA GLY A 231 -2.02 2.22 -11.64
C GLY A 231 -0.90 1.78 -10.69
N MET A 232 -1.22 0.98 -9.66
CA MET A 232 -0.23 0.43 -8.73
C MET A 232 0.42 -0.89 -9.17
N ALA A 233 -0.21 -1.67 -10.06
CA ALA A 233 0.34 -2.95 -10.49
C ALA A 233 1.65 -2.80 -11.29
N PRO A 234 1.77 -1.90 -12.28
CA PRO A 234 3.03 -1.66 -13.00
C PRO A 234 4.20 -1.29 -12.10
N PHE A 235 3.94 -0.62 -10.97
CA PHE A 235 4.99 -0.26 -10.02
C PHE A 235 5.74 -1.49 -9.49
N LEU A 236 5.02 -2.59 -9.22
CA LEU A 236 5.65 -3.82 -8.73
C LEU A 236 6.55 -4.48 -9.79
N ILE A 237 6.29 -4.22 -11.07
CA ILE A 237 7.05 -4.77 -12.18
C ILE A 237 8.23 -3.86 -12.53
N ASN A 238 8.01 -2.54 -12.57
CA ASN A 238 8.99 -1.55 -13.02
C ASN A 238 10.12 -1.29 -12.02
N HIS A 239 9.94 -1.63 -10.74
CA HIS A 239 10.92 -1.37 -9.67
C HIS A 239 11.46 -2.67 -9.04
N PRO A 240 12.06 -3.60 -9.81
CA PRO A 240 12.40 -4.95 -9.35
C PRO A 240 13.32 -4.98 -8.12
N ARG A 241 14.29 -4.06 -8.03
CA ARG A 241 15.19 -3.97 -6.87
C ARG A 241 14.51 -3.43 -5.62
N LEU A 242 13.63 -2.43 -5.77
CA LEU A 242 12.85 -1.92 -4.65
C LEU A 242 11.93 -3.01 -4.11
N ILE A 243 11.24 -3.72 -5.01
CA ILE A 243 10.36 -4.83 -4.63
C ILE A 243 11.15 -5.96 -3.99
N HIS A 244 12.32 -6.30 -4.53
CA HIS A 244 13.21 -7.26 -3.89
C HIS A 244 13.51 -6.87 -2.44
N ASN A 245 13.91 -5.63 -2.18
CA ASN A 245 14.22 -5.17 -0.83
C ASN A 245 13.01 -5.25 0.12
N TRP A 246 11.80 -5.01 -0.37
CA TRP A 246 10.57 -5.12 0.43
C TRP A 246 10.30 -6.56 0.87
N PHE A 247 10.35 -7.48 -0.09
CA PHE A 247 10.13 -8.89 0.18
C PHE A 247 11.29 -9.51 0.95
N GLU A 248 12.53 -9.17 0.64
CA GLU A 248 13.71 -9.63 1.38
C GLU A 248 13.65 -9.21 2.85
N ALA A 249 13.32 -7.95 3.14
CA ALA A 249 13.14 -7.47 4.51
C ALA A 249 12.05 -8.25 5.26
N LYS A 250 10.91 -8.55 4.60
CA LYS A 250 9.83 -9.35 5.18
C LYS A 250 10.26 -10.80 5.43
N GLU A 251 10.85 -11.46 4.44
CA GLU A 251 11.29 -12.86 4.55
C GLU A 251 12.41 -13.02 5.59
N ASN A 252 13.35 -12.07 5.66
CA ASN A 252 14.40 -12.07 6.69
C ASN A 252 13.82 -11.85 8.08
N ALA A 253 12.79 -11.00 8.24
CA ALA A 253 12.09 -10.85 9.52
C ALA A 253 11.39 -12.15 9.95
N ILE A 254 10.69 -12.81 9.02
CA ILE A 254 10.04 -14.11 9.28
C ILE A 254 11.09 -15.16 9.66
N ALA A 255 12.18 -15.25 8.90
CA ALA A 255 13.28 -16.17 9.19
C ALA A 255 13.93 -15.90 10.56
N THR A 256 14.09 -14.63 10.92
CA THR A 256 14.62 -14.21 12.23
C THR A 256 13.72 -14.72 13.35
N VAL A 257 12.40 -14.51 13.25
CA VAL A 257 11.43 -14.96 14.26
C VAL A 257 11.33 -16.49 14.32
N LYS A 258 11.32 -17.18 13.17
CA LYS A 258 11.37 -18.66 13.12
C LYS A 258 12.60 -19.21 13.86
N ASN A 259 13.72 -18.49 13.85
CA ASN A 259 14.95 -18.88 14.53
C ASN A 259 15.05 -18.45 16.00
N VAL A 260 14.01 -17.84 16.59
CA VAL A 260 13.96 -17.59 18.04
C VAL A 260 13.91 -18.94 18.76
N ARG A 261 14.99 -19.25 19.49
CA ARG A 261 15.18 -20.55 20.13
C ARG A 261 14.15 -20.83 21.23
N ASP A 262 13.86 -19.83 22.04
CA ASP A 262 12.99 -19.91 23.22
C ASP A 262 12.07 -18.67 23.23
N ALA A 263 10.75 -18.88 23.24
CA ALA A 263 9.78 -17.78 23.33
C ALA A 263 9.51 -17.42 24.79
N SER A 264 9.55 -16.12 25.12
CA SER A 264 9.21 -15.64 26.46
C SER A 264 7.70 -15.68 26.70
N GLN A 265 7.29 -15.72 27.97
CA GLN A 265 5.87 -15.70 28.32
C GLN A 265 5.16 -14.44 27.80
N ASN A 266 5.85 -13.29 27.77
CA ASN A 266 5.28 -12.04 27.25
C ASN A 266 5.02 -12.12 25.74
N GLU A 267 5.96 -12.70 24.98
CA GLU A 267 5.80 -12.88 23.53
C GLU A 267 4.66 -13.84 23.19
N ILE A 268 4.57 -14.94 23.93
CA ILE A 268 3.49 -15.93 23.78
C ILE A 268 2.15 -15.28 24.12
N SER A 269 2.05 -14.56 25.24
CA SER A 269 0.83 -13.88 25.66
C SER A 269 0.40 -12.83 24.63
N LYS A 270 1.33 -12.02 24.10
CA LYS A 270 1.00 -11.00 23.08
C LYS A 270 0.52 -11.64 21.78
N PHE A 271 1.18 -12.71 21.33
CA PHE A 271 0.73 -13.46 20.16
C PHE A 271 -0.69 -14.03 20.35
N LYS A 272 -0.95 -14.70 21.49
CA LYS A 272 -2.28 -15.26 21.78
C LYS A 272 -3.36 -14.17 21.87
N GLU A 273 -3.06 -13.03 22.48
CA GLU A 273 -3.96 -11.87 22.51
C GLU A 273 -4.30 -11.39 21.09
N LEU A 274 -3.33 -11.33 20.18
CA LEU A 274 -3.59 -10.90 18.81
C LEU A 274 -4.42 -11.93 18.03
N VAL A 275 -4.23 -13.22 18.29
CA VAL A 275 -5.08 -14.27 17.70
C VAL A 275 -6.54 -14.11 18.12
N THR A 276 -6.83 -13.81 19.40
CA THR A 276 -8.22 -13.63 19.86
C THR A 276 -8.89 -12.39 19.25
N ARG A 277 -8.12 -11.39 18.84
CA ARG A 277 -8.59 -10.19 18.12
C ARG A 277 -8.99 -10.46 16.67
N LEU A 278 -8.55 -11.57 16.06
CA LEU A 278 -8.82 -11.85 14.64
C LEU A 278 -10.28 -12.15 14.35
N LYS A 279 -10.98 -12.90 15.22
CA LYS A 279 -12.40 -13.24 14.99
C LYS A 279 -13.29 -11.99 14.87
N PRO A 280 -13.25 -11.03 15.81
CA PRO A 280 -13.95 -9.75 15.66
C PRO A 280 -13.53 -9.00 14.38
N HIS A 281 -12.24 -9.01 14.06
CA HIS A 281 -11.72 -8.36 12.85
C HIS A 281 -12.26 -8.97 11.56
N LEU A 282 -12.30 -10.30 11.44
CA LEU A 282 -12.83 -11.01 10.27
C LEU A 282 -14.34 -10.79 10.15
N LYS A 283 -15.07 -10.83 11.26
CA LYS A 283 -16.50 -10.50 11.28
C LYS A 283 -16.77 -9.06 10.81
N ALA A 284 -15.87 -8.13 11.10
CA ALA A 284 -15.91 -6.75 10.61
C ALA A 284 -15.60 -6.62 9.11
N TRP A 285 -14.96 -7.62 8.51
CA TRP A 285 -14.53 -7.60 7.12
C TRP A 285 -15.61 -8.15 6.19
N GLN A 286 -16.54 -7.26 5.86
CA GLN A 286 -17.61 -7.54 4.90
C GLN A 286 -17.19 -7.15 3.47
N SER A 287 -17.51 -8.01 2.51
CA SER A 287 -17.27 -7.79 1.07
C SER A 287 -18.44 -8.37 0.28
N GLU A 288 -18.79 -7.72 -0.83
CA GLU A 288 -19.81 -8.22 -1.77
C GLU A 288 -19.19 -9.02 -2.93
N HIS A 289 -17.87 -8.97 -3.09
CA HIS A 289 -17.19 -9.65 -4.18
C HIS A 289 -17.06 -11.17 -3.93
N PRO A 290 -17.54 -12.04 -4.85
CA PRO A 290 -17.60 -13.49 -4.61
C PRO A 290 -16.26 -14.14 -4.26
N VAL A 291 -15.17 -13.71 -4.90
CA VAL A 291 -13.81 -14.24 -4.62
C VAL A 291 -13.38 -13.90 -3.20
N GLN A 292 -13.65 -12.68 -2.73
CA GLN A 292 -13.22 -12.24 -1.41
C GLN A 292 -14.10 -12.86 -0.32
N VAL A 293 -15.41 -13.01 -0.55
CA VAL A 293 -16.31 -13.74 0.36
C VAL A 293 -15.79 -15.17 0.57
N LYS A 294 -15.41 -15.86 -0.51
CA LYS A 294 -14.83 -17.20 -0.41
C LYS A 294 -13.50 -17.20 0.35
N LYS A 295 -12.59 -16.25 0.08
CA LYS A 295 -11.31 -16.12 0.80
C LYS A 295 -11.54 -15.88 2.30
N ASN A 296 -12.47 -15.00 2.67
CA ASN A 296 -12.79 -14.70 4.07
C ASN A 296 -13.33 -15.95 4.79
N LEU A 297 -14.25 -16.70 4.18
CA LEU A 297 -14.78 -17.95 4.75
C LEU A 297 -13.69 -19.03 4.94
N VAL A 298 -12.70 -19.09 4.05
CA VAL A 298 -11.55 -19.99 4.20
C VAL A 298 -10.65 -19.51 5.34
N LEU A 299 -10.39 -18.21 5.43
CA LEU A 299 -9.59 -17.63 6.49
C LEU A 299 -10.23 -17.82 7.87
N GLU A 300 -11.54 -17.66 8.00
CA GLU A 300 -12.28 -17.93 9.25
C GLU A 300 -12.01 -19.36 9.74
N LYS A 301 -12.08 -20.36 8.85
CA LYS A 301 -11.77 -21.76 9.17
C LYS A 301 -10.29 -21.98 9.51
N ASP A 302 -9.39 -21.25 8.84
CA ASP A 302 -7.96 -21.31 9.15
C ASP A 302 -7.67 -20.75 10.54
N ILE A 303 -8.37 -19.69 10.96
CA ILE A 303 -8.25 -19.13 12.31
C ILE A 303 -8.82 -20.09 13.36
N GLU A 304 -9.95 -20.75 13.10
CA GLU A 304 -10.47 -21.80 13.99
C GLU A 304 -9.44 -22.93 14.19
N LYS A 305 -8.85 -23.43 13.10
CA LYS A 305 -7.77 -24.44 13.18
C LYS A 305 -6.54 -23.94 13.95
N LEU A 306 -6.19 -22.65 13.79
CA LEU A 306 -5.09 -22.05 14.52
C LEU A 306 -5.41 -22.00 16.03
N GLU A 307 -6.59 -21.57 16.42
CA GLU A 307 -7.02 -21.56 17.83
C GLU A 307 -6.98 -22.97 18.43
N ASP A 308 -7.57 -23.96 17.74
CA ASP A 308 -7.54 -25.37 18.16
C ASP A 308 -6.10 -25.88 18.34
N LYS A 309 -5.22 -25.53 17.39
CA LYS A 309 -3.80 -25.87 17.48
C LYS A 309 -3.15 -25.28 18.74
N LEU A 310 -3.55 -24.08 19.14
CA LEU A 310 -2.95 -23.35 20.26
C LEU A 310 -3.38 -23.84 21.64
N GLU A 311 -4.50 -24.57 21.76
CA GLU A 311 -4.95 -25.14 23.03
C GLU A 311 -3.94 -26.15 23.62
N GLY A 312 -3.29 -26.93 22.74
CA GLY A 312 -2.30 -27.95 23.12
C GLY A 312 -0.86 -27.65 22.68
N PHE A 313 -0.60 -26.49 22.08
CA PHE A 313 0.74 -26.18 21.56
C PHE A 313 1.73 -25.87 22.68
N ASN A 314 2.79 -26.67 22.78
CA ASN A 314 3.88 -26.44 23.72
C ASN A 314 4.85 -25.37 23.20
N PHE A 315 4.74 -24.14 23.71
CA PHE A 315 5.64 -23.04 23.37
C PHE A 315 7.06 -23.14 23.99
N HIS A 316 7.28 -24.10 24.89
CA HIS A 316 8.59 -24.32 25.53
C HIS A 316 9.49 -25.30 24.78
N ILE A 317 9.06 -25.79 23.61
CA ILE A 317 9.95 -26.48 22.68
C ILE A 317 10.96 -25.51 22.07
N LYS A 318 12.06 -26.03 21.52
CA LYS A 318 13.01 -25.21 20.76
C LYS A 318 12.41 -24.79 19.42
N PHE A 319 12.58 -23.50 19.08
CA PHE A 319 12.07 -22.89 17.84
C PHE A 319 10.55 -23.01 17.68
N PRO A 320 9.75 -22.59 18.67
CA PRO A 320 8.31 -22.81 18.68
C PRO A 320 7.61 -22.14 17.48
N TRP A 321 8.06 -20.95 17.07
CA TRP A 321 7.51 -20.25 15.91
C TRP A 321 7.81 -20.95 14.59
N LYS A 322 9.00 -21.55 14.44
CA LYS A 322 9.30 -22.39 13.28
C LYS A 322 8.33 -23.55 13.21
N THR A 323 8.15 -24.28 14.32
CA THR A 323 7.22 -25.42 14.38
C THR A 323 5.79 -25.01 14.05
N LEU A 324 5.34 -23.84 14.52
CA LEU A 324 4.01 -23.32 14.22
C LEU A 324 3.86 -22.90 12.75
N CYS A 325 4.85 -22.21 12.18
CA CYS A 325 4.82 -21.82 10.76
C CYS A 325 4.88 -23.06 9.84
N ASP A 326 5.76 -24.02 10.13
CA ASP A 326 5.88 -25.27 9.35
C ASP A 326 4.60 -26.13 9.43
N TRP A 327 3.87 -26.06 10.55
CA TRP A 327 2.54 -26.66 10.67
C TRP A 327 1.54 -25.95 9.76
N SER A 328 1.55 -24.61 9.72
CA SER A 328 0.62 -23.85 8.88
C SER A 328 0.78 -24.12 7.39
N GLU A 329 1.99 -24.42 6.92
CA GLU A 329 2.28 -24.77 5.52
C GLU A 329 1.52 -26.03 5.07
N LYS A 330 1.15 -26.90 6.01
CA LYS A 330 0.43 -28.15 5.75
C LYS A 330 -1.08 -28.05 6.03
N GLU A 331 -1.46 -27.27 7.03
CA GLU A 331 -2.83 -27.31 7.58
C GLU A 331 -3.70 -26.10 7.21
N LEU A 332 -3.08 -24.96 6.87
CA LEU A 332 -3.77 -23.72 6.55
C LEU A 332 -3.69 -23.39 5.06
N SER A 333 -4.66 -22.64 4.56
CA SER A 333 -4.58 -22.06 3.22
C SER A 333 -3.47 -21.01 3.12
N ILE A 334 -3.13 -20.59 1.90
CA ILE A 334 -2.17 -19.51 1.64
C ILE A 334 -2.52 -18.23 2.42
N GLU A 335 -3.80 -17.90 2.53
CA GLU A 335 -4.31 -16.77 3.30
C GLU A 335 -4.03 -16.94 4.80
N GLY A 336 -4.37 -18.10 5.37
CA GLY A 336 -4.10 -18.41 6.77
C GLY A 336 -2.61 -18.42 7.10
N GLN A 337 -1.76 -18.91 6.18
CA GLN A 337 -0.31 -18.86 6.31
C GLN A 337 0.22 -17.42 6.33
N GLU A 338 -0.24 -16.55 5.43
CA GLU A 338 0.16 -15.14 5.41
C GLU A 338 -0.35 -14.35 6.62
N MET A 339 -1.53 -14.68 7.13
CA MET A 339 -2.04 -14.14 8.38
C MET A 339 -1.17 -14.57 9.57
N LEU A 340 -0.83 -15.86 9.68
CA LEU A 340 0.07 -16.36 10.72
C LEU A 340 1.44 -15.70 10.64
N ASN A 341 2.02 -15.59 9.44
CA ASN A 341 3.28 -14.89 9.22
C ASN A 341 3.22 -13.44 9.71
N SER A 342 2.09 -12.76 9.57
CA SER A 342 1.93 -11.39 10.08
C SER A 342 1.85 -11.35 11.61
N LEU A 343 1.12 -12.30 12.22
CA LEU A 343 0.93 -12.40 13.67
C LEU A 343 2.22 -12.70 14.44
N VAL A 344 3.03 -13.66 13.95
CA VAL A 344 4.23 -14.10 14.66
C VAL A 344 5.29 -12.99 14.75
N LEU A 345 5.26 -12.01 13.85
CA LEU A 345 6.20 -10.88 13.84
C LEU A 345 5.91 -9.86 14.96
N GLU A 346 4.66 -9.78 15.42
CA GLU A 346 4.19 -8.68 16.28
C GLU A 346 4.93 -8.55 17.62
N PRO A 347 5.23 -9.64 18.36
CA PRO A 347 5.95 -9.54 19.63
C PRO A 347 7.44 -9.20 19.48
N TYR A 348 8.00 -9.28 18.28
CA TYR A 348 9.44 -9.31 18.04
C TYR A 348 10.02 -8.01 17.47
N GLY A 349 9.39 -6.86 17.74
CA GLY A 349 9.88 -5.56 17.24
C GLY A 349 11.34 -5.28 17.55
N HIS A 350 11.81 -5.70 18.72
CA HIS A 350 13.20 -5.59 19.15
C HIS A 350 14.19 -6.34 18.25
N LEU A 351 13.74 -7.35 17.50
CA LEU A 351 14.56 -8.10 16.55
C LEU A 351 14.40 -7.61 15.11
N ILE A 352 13.19 -7.18 14.73
CA ILE A 352 12.83 -7.06 13.30
C ILE A 352 12.55 -5.64 12.81
N ASP A 353 12.33 -4.65 13.69
CA ASP A 353 11.90 -3.32 13.24
C ASP A 353 12.92 -2.65 12.28
N ASN A 354 14.21 -2.94 12.46
CA ASN A 354 15.28 -2.40 11.61
C ASN A 354 15.29 -2.96 10.18
N PHE A 355 14.57 -4.05 9.89
CA PHE A 355 14.40 -4.51 8.50
C PHE A 355 13.61 -3.49 7.67
N GLY A 356 12.78 -2.65 8.30
CA GLY A 356 12.06 -1.58 7.61
C GLY A 356 12.99 -0.58 6.91
N ASP A 357 14.15 -0.28 7.51
CA ASP A 357 15.14 0.66 6.98
C ASP A 357 15.82 0.12 5.70
N GLN A 358 15.80 -1.21 5.51
CA GLN A 358 16.39 -1.90 4.37
C GLN A 358 15.47 -1.94 3.14
N MET A 359 14.20 -1.53 3.28
CA MET A 359 13.20 -1.55 2.21
C MET A 359 13.38 -0.44 1.15
N SER A 360 14.33 0.47 1.36
CA SER A 360 14.68 1.50 0.38
C SER A 360 15.75 1.00 -0.60
N CYS A 361 15.83 1.59 -1.79
CA CYS A 361 16.93 1.30 -2.71
C CYS A 361 17.34 2.53 -3.52
N ASP A 362 18.61 2.56 -3.92
CA ASP A 362 19.12 3.52 -4.91
C ASP A 362 18.93 2.93 -6.31
N GLU A 363 17.89 3.38 -6.99
CA GLU A 363 17.57 2.92 -8.34
C GLU A 363 18.52 3.44 -9.41
N THR A 364 19.30 4.49 -9.12
CA THR A 364 20.26 5.09 -10.08
C THR A 364 21.47 4.21 -10.33
N LYS A 365 21.70 3.20 -9.47
CA LYS A 365 22.69 2.14 -9.66
C LYS A 365 22.24 1.17 -10.77
N LEU A 366 22.17 1.66 -12.00
CA LEU A 366 21.90 0.84 -13.18
C LEU A 366 23.19 0.14 -13.61
N PHE A 367 23.13 -1.18 -13.80
CA PHE A 367 24.26 -1.93 -14.33
C PHE A 367 24.29 -1.78 -15.86
N PRO A 368 25.41 -1.29 -16.45
CA PRO A 368 25.58 -1.34 -17.90
C PRO A 368 25.63 -2.81 -18.35
N ILE A 369 25.02 -3.13 -19.50
CA ILE A 369 25.12 -4.49 -20.04
C ILE A 369 26.58 -4.74 -20.42
N ASN A 370 27.21 -5.77 -19.84
CA ASN A 370 28.51 -6.23 -20.28
C ASN A 370 28.38 -6.95 -21.63
N GLY A 371 28.73 -6.27 -22.72
CA GLY A 371 28.60 -6.79 -24.09
C GLY A 371 29.52 -7.97 -24.42
N ASP A 372 30.56 -8.18 -23.62
CA ASP A 372 31.53 -9.28 -23.80
C ASP A 372 31.05 -10.60 -23.20
N MET A 373 29.95 -10.58 -22.42
CA MET A 373 29.32 -11.81 -21.92
C MET A 373 28.92 -12.70 -23.10
N THR A 374 29.03 -14.01 -22.93
CA THR A 374 28.61 -14.96 -23.96
C THR A 374 27.09 -15.15 -23.93
N VAL A 375 26.50 -15.45 -25.08
CA VAL A 375 25.11 -15.89 -25.21
C VAL A 375 24.82 -17.06 -24.26
N GLU A 376 25.74 -18.02 -24.14
CA GLU A 376 25.63 -19.14 -23.20
C GLU A 376 25.47 -18.68 -21.74
N SER A 377 26.27 -17.70 -21.30
CA SER A 377 26.17 -17.18 -19.94
C SER A 377 24.79 -16.58 -19.65
N VAL A 378 24.24 -15.84 -20.62
CA VAL A 378 22.91 -15.24 -20.49
C VAL A 378 21.81 -16.31 -20.49
N LYS A 379 21.92 -17.32 -21.35
CA LYS A 379 21.00 -18.47 -21.35
C LYS A 379 21.00 -19.17 -19.99
N SER A 380 22.15 -19.45 -19.41
CA SER A 380 22.25 -20.07 -18.08
C SER A 380 21.60 -19.20 -16.98
N THR A 381 21.75 -17.87 -17.04
CA THR A 381 21.00 -16.97 -16.13
C THR A 381 19.49 -17.09 -16.33
N ILE A 382 19.00 -17.10 -17.57
CA ILE A 382 17.58 -17.25 -17.87
C ILE A 382 17.06 -18.60 -17.37
N GLU A 383 17.75 -19.70 -17.67
CA GLU A 383 17.39 -21.05 -17.24
C GLU A 383 17.33 -21.16 -15.71
N ALA A 384 18.25 -20.52 -14.99
CA ALA A 384 18.28 -20.56 -13.52
C ALA A 384 17.16 -19.75 -12.85
N TYR A 385 16.82 -18.57 -13.38
CA TYR A 385 15.94 -17.61 -12.69
C TYR A 385 14.55 -17.47 -13.31
N TYR A 386 14.41 -17.79 -14.60
CA TYR A 386 13.20 -17.65 -15.39
C TYR A 386 12.73 -18.98 -16.01
N SER A 387 13.18 -20.14 -15.50
CA SER A 387 12.66 -21.44 -15.92
C SER A 387 11.13 -21.48 -15.93
N TRP A 388 10.49 -20.91 -14.91
CA TRP A 388 9.04 -20.78 -14.80
C TRP A 388 8.38 -20.09 -15.99
N ALA A 389 9.09 -19.17 -16.67
CA ALA A 389 8.58 -18.47 -17.84
C ALA A 389 8.80 -19.27 -19.13
N LEU A 390 9.83 -20.12 -19.17
CA LEU A 390 10.11 -21.03 -20.28
C LEU A 390 9.16 -22.24 -20.30
N GLU A 391 8.61 -22.62 -19.14
CA GLU A 391 7.62 -23.69 -18.99
C GLU A 391 6.22 -23.29 -19.49
N ILE A 392 5.96 -22.00 -19.72
CA ILE A 392 4.67 -21.50 -20.20
C ILE A 392 4.57 -21.71 -21.72
N ASP A 393 3.46 -22.31 -22.16
CA ASP A 393 3.12 -22.39 -23.58
C ASP A 393 2.61 -21.03 -24.08
N TRP A 394 3.52 -20.19 -24.55
CA TRP A 394 3.19 -18.87 -25.12
C TRP A 394 2.46 -18.94 -26.46
N SER A 395 2.28 -20.13 -27.05
CA SER A 395 1.43 -20.34 -28.23
C SER A 395 -0.05 -20.48 -27.88
N ASP A 396 -0.38 -20.84 -26.63
CA ASP A 396 -1.74 -20.82 -26.13
C ASP A 396 -2.23 -19.35 -26.01
N PRO A 397 -3.33 -18.98 -26.71
CA PRO A 397 -3.93 -17.66 -26.55
C PRO A 397 -4.25 -17.31 -25.09
N SER A 398 -4.61 -18.28 -24.24
CA SER A 398 -4.94 -18.02 -22.84
C SER A 398 -3.76 -17.40 -22.06
N CYS A 399 -2.54 -17.82 -22.38
CA CYS A 399 -1.29 -17.33 -21.76
C CYS A 399 -0.82 -15.98 -22.33
N ASN A 400 -1.37 -15.51 -23.44
CA ASN A 400 -1.05 -14.20 -24.03
C ASN A 400 -2.31 -13.33 -24.23
N ALA A 401 -3.34 -13.58 -23.41
CA ALA A 401 -4.68 -13.04 -23.57
C ALA A 401 -4.78 -11.53 -23.40
N ARG A 402 -3.89 -10.91 -22.61
CA ARG A 402 -4.01 -9.50 -22.24
C ARG A 402 -2.79 -8.68 -22.63
N ALA A 403 -2.98 -7.37 -22.75
CA ALA A 403 -1.92 -6.39 -22.96
C ALA A 403 -2.09 -5.22 -22.00
N TRP A 404 -0.98 -4.81 -21.37
CA TRP A 404 -0.94 -3.58 -20.59
C TRP A 404 -0.68 -2.40 -21.51
N TYR A 405 -1.42 -1.31 -21.37
CA TYR A 405 -1.26 -0.10 -22.17
C TYR A 405 -1.51 1.16 -21.33
N THR A 406 -1.13 2.34 -21.82
CA THR A 406 -1.54 3.61 -21.21
C THR A 406 -2.64 4.24 -22.04
N SER A 407 -3.74 4.62 -21.37
CA SER A 407 -4.81 5.37 -22.02
C SER A 407 -4.36 6.80 -22.31
N GLU A 408 -4.57 7.28 -23.54
CA GLU A 408 -4.28 8.67 -23.93
C GLU A 408 -5.13 9.67 -23.11
N GLU A 409 -6.43 9.41 -22.98
CA GLU A 409 -7.35 10.33 -22.28
C GLU A 409 -6.99 10.53 -20.81
N LYS A 410 -6.53 9.48 -20.13
CA LYS A 410 -6.38 9.46 -18.66
C LYS A 410 -4.93 9.37 -18.19
N LEU A 411 -3.98 9.08 -19.09
CA LEU A 411 -2.56 8.86 -18.79
C LEU A 411 -2.34 7.85 -17.65
N GLU A 412 -3.19 6.82 -17.62
CA GLU A 412 -3.15 5.76 -16.62
C GLU A 412 -2.91 4.38 -17.24
N PRO A 413 -2.22 3.49 -16.53
CA PRO A 413 -2.15 2.09 -16.91
C PRO A 413 -3.54 1.44 -16.98
N ARG A 414 -3.73 0.66 -18.04
CA ARG A 414 -4.91 -0.14 -18.34
C ARG A 414 -4.47 -1.54 -18.76
N LEU A 415 -5.40 -2.48 -18.65
CA LEU A 415 -5.25 -3.86 -19.06
C LEU A 415 -6.42 -4.19 -19.99
N GLY A 416 -6.10 -4.57 -21.22
CA GLY A 416 -7.11 -4.90 -22.23
C GLY A 416 -6.96 -6.33 -22.73
N GLU A 417 -8.05 -6.87 -23.28
CA GLU A 417 -8.08 -8.20 -23.89
C GLU A 417 -7.50 -8.12 -25.30
N ARG A 418 -6.33 -8.72 -25.49
CA ARG A 418 -5.48 -8.59 -26.69
C ARG A 418 -6.20 -9.01 -27.97
N PHE A 419 -6.97 -10.08 -27.90
CA PHE A 419 -7.63 -10.66 -29.08
C PHE A 419 -8.97 -9.99 -29.40
N GLU A 420 -9.57 -9.29 -28.44
CA GLU A 420 -10.78 -8.48 -28.67
C GLU A 420 -10.43 -7.08 -29.18
N MET A 421 -9.23 -6.58 -28.84
CA MET A 421 -8.73 -5.26 -29.23
C MET A 421 -7.32 -5.36 -29.83
N PRO A 422 -7.15 -5.88 -31.06
CA PRO A 422 -5.84 -6.11 -31.67
C PRO A 422 -4.96 -4.86 -31.78
N GLU A 423 -5.56 -3.68 -31.88
CA GLU A 423 -4.88 -2.38 -31.89
C GLU A 423 -4.07 -2.12 -30.61
N LEU A 424 -4.42 -2.73 -29.48
CA LEU A 424 -3.67 -2.60 -28.23
C LEU A 424 -2.23 -3.11 -28.33
N ASN A 425 -1.95 -4.01 -29.28
CA ASN A 425 -0.61 -4.55 -29.48
C ASN A 425 0.42 -3.45 -29.83
N GLU A 426 0.00 -2.38 -30.51
CA GLU A 426 0.87 -1.26 -30.88
C GLU A 426 1.20 -0.36 -29.67
N TYR A 427 0.38 -0.42 -28.63
CA TYR A 427 0.50 0.40 -27.41
C TYR A 427 0.92 -0.41 -26.17
N GLU A 428 1.33 -1.67 -26.38
CA GLU A 428 1.70 -2.57 -25.29
C GLU A 428 2.93 -2.05 -24.53
N GLN A 429 2.81 -1.95 -23.21
CA GLN A 429 3.91 -1.63 -22.31
C GLN A 429 4.75 -2.86 -22.00
N ALA A 430 5.99 -2.68 -21.57
CA ALA A 430 6.89 -3.76 -21.17
C ALA A 430 6.57 -4.32 -19.77
N LEU A 431 5.35 -4.83 -19.56
CA LEU A 431 4.83 -5.33 -18.27
C LEU A 431 4.56 -6.84 -18.28
N GLN A 432 5.19 -7.55 -19.21
CA GLN A 432 5.11 -9.01 -19.40
C GLN A 432 6.50 -9.63 -19.43
N PRO A 433 7.30 -9.48 -18.36
CA PRO A 433 8.67 -9.93 -18.35
C PRO A 433 8.80 -11.42 -18.70
N GLY A 434 7.90 -12.29 -18.21
CA GLY A 434 7.95 -13.72 -18.54
C GLY A 434 7.93 -14.02 -20.05
N ARG A 435 6.98 -13.41 -20.78
CA ARG A 435 6.87 -13.57 -22.24
C ARG A 435 8.10 -13.04 -22.96
N ASP A 436 8.52 -11.83 -22.56
CA ASP A 436 9.62 -11.15 -23.21
C ASP A 436 10.95 -11.90 -22.96
N VAL A 437 11.11 -12.55 -21.79
CA VAL A 437 12.24 -13.47 -21.52
C VAL A 437 12.18 -14.68 -22.44
N ALA A 438 11.03 -15.35 -22.56
CA ALA A 438 10.90 -16.54 -23.39
C ALA A 438 11.21 -16.24 -24.87
N ARG A 439 10.78 -15.08 -25.38
CA ARG A 439 11.12 -14.60 -26.75
C ARG A 439 12.60 -14.31 -26.90
N ALA A 440 13.23 -13.64 -25.93
CA ALA A 440 14.67 -13.39 -25.96
C ALA A 440 15.46 -14.70 -25.94
N TYR A 441 15.05 -15.65 -25.09
CA TYR A 441 15.67 -16.97 -24.96
C TYR A 441 15.59 -17.80 -26.24
N ALA A 442 14.47 -17.76 -26.96
CA ALA A 442 14.32 -18.43 -28.25
C ALA A 442 15.36 -17.91 -29.27
N ASN A 443 15.50 -16.59 -29.42
CA ASN A 443 16.49 -16.00 -30.33
C ASN A 443 17.94 -16.24 -29.87
N LEU A 444 18.21 -16.25 -28.56
CA LEU A 444 19.53 -16.62 -28.02
C LEU A 444 19.90 -18.06 -28.40
N CYS A 445 18.93 -18.97 -28.49
CA CYS A 445 19.17 -20.36 -28.88
C CYS A 445 19.53 -20.54 -30.36
N GLU A 446 19.31 -19.54 -31.21
CA GLU A 446 19.69 -19.56 -32.63
C GLU A 446 21.16 -19.21 -32.88
N LEU A 447 21.87 -18.72 -31.85
CA LEU A 447 23.26 -18.27 -31.94
C LEU A 447 24.24 -19.24 -31.28
N GLU A 448 25.50 -19.23 -31.76
CA GLU A 448 26.59 -20.02 -31.18
C GLU A 448 26.85 -19.63 -29.72
N PRO A 449 27.10 -20.59 -28.80
CA PRO A 449 27.26 -20.35 -27.36
C PRO A 449 28.25 -19.24 -27.00
N LYS A 450 29.35 -19.14 -27.76
CA LYS A 450 30.45 -18.19 -27.53
C LYS A 450 30.24 -16.81 -28.18
N THR A 451 29.11 -16.60 -28.84
CA THR A 451 28.77 -15.30 -29.46
C THR A 451 28.73 -14.22 -28.36
N PRO A 452 29.40 -13.07 -28.54
CA PRO A 452 29.27 -11.95 -27.62
C PRO A 452 27.84 -11.41 -27.55
N LEU A 453 27.38 -11.05 -26.36
CA LEU A 453 26.07 -10.49 -26.12
C LEU A 453 25.85 -9.18 -26.90
N ALA A 454 26.92 -8.41 -27.11
CA ALA A 454 26.88 -7.21 -27.96
C ALA A 454 26.44 -7.55 -29.41
N SER A 455 26.90 -8.68 -29.96
CA SER A 455 26.50 -9.13 -31.29
C SER A 455 25.02 -9.52 -31.31
N PHE A 456 24.54 -10.26 -30.30
CA PHE A 456 23.11 -10.57 -30.15
C PHE A 456 22.24 -9.31 -30.10
N LEU A 457 22.60 -8.32 -29.27
CA LEU A 457 21.83 -7.08 -29.10
C LEU A 457 21.92 -6.14 -30.31
N THR A 458 22.87 -6.36 -31.22
CA THR A 458 22.92 -5.65 -32.50
C THR A 458 21.91 -6.24 -33.49
N VAL A 459 21.73 -7.56 -33.47
CA VAL A 459 20.76 -8.26 -34.33
C VAL A 459 19.33 -8.14 -33.79
N TYR A 460 19.16 -8.25 -32.47
CA TYR A 460 17.87 -8.20 -31.79
C TYR A 460 17.83 -7.08 -30.73
N PRO A 461 17.83 -5.79 -31.16
CA PRO A 461 17.87 -4.65 -30.24
C PRO A 461 16.62 -4.56 -29.34
N GLU A 462 15.48 -5.13 -29.74
CA GLU A 462 14.25 -5.19 -28.96
C GLU A 462 14.41 -5.93 -27.63
N HIS A 463 15.35 -6.89 -27.54
CA HIS A 463 15.60 -7.65 -26.31
C HIS A 463 16.46 -6.90 -25.30
N ARG A 464 16.98 -5.70 -25.64
CA ARG A 464 17.91 -4.97 -24.76
C ARG A 464 17.36 -4.72 -23.36
N HIS A 465 16.08 -4.34 -23.26
CA HIS A 465 15.44 -4.08 -21.96
C HIS A 465 15.34 -5.36 -21.13
N ILE A 466 14.87 -6.45 -21.74
CA ILE A 466 14.63 -7.70 -21.01
C ILE A 466 15.93 -8.41 -20.64
N ILE A 467 16.96 -8.35 -21.49
CA ILE A 467 18.30 -8.87 -21.17
C ILE A 467 18.89 -8.11 -19.99
N ARG A 468 18.81 -6.77 -19.97
CA ARG A 468 19.24 -5.98 -18.81
C ARG A 468 18.50 -6.40 -17.55
N ARG A 469 17.19 -6.59 -17.64
CA ARG A 469 16.36 -7.04 -16.52
C ARG A 469 16.81 -8.42 -16.02
N CYS A 470 16.97 -9.42 -16.88
CA CYS A 470 17.44 -10.76 -16.49
C CYS A 470 18.77 -10.72 -15.74
N LEU A 471 19.74 -9.98 -16.26
CA LEU A 471 21.06 -9.85 -15.65
C LEU A 471 21.01 -9.11 -14.30
N THR A 472 20.12 -8.12 -14.17
CA THR A 472 19.97 -7.37 -12.91
C THR A 472 19.20 -8.18 -11.86
N CYS A 473 18.13 -8.86 -12.27
CA CYS A 473 17.23 -9.59 -11.39
C CYS A 473 17.81 -10.95 -10.95
N GLY A 474 18.77 -11.52 -11.70
CA GLY A 474 19.44 -12.78 -11.34
C GLY A 474 20.12 -12.75 -9.97
N GLU A 475 20.54 -11.59 -9.49
CA GLU A 475 21.16 -11.47 -8.15
C GLU A 475 20.16 -11.13 -7.04
N LEU A 476 18.87 -10.97 -7.38
CA LEU A 476 17.84 -10.43 -6.50
C LEU A 476 16.65 -11.42 -6.42
N PRO A 477 16.64 -12.40 -5.49
CA PRO A 477 15.69 -13.51 -5.49
C PRO A 477 14.21 -13.15 -5.51
N PHE A 478 13.86 -11.97 -4.99
CA PHE A 478 12.48 -11.47 -4.86
C PHE A 478 12.14 -10.33 -5.85
N SER A 479 12.97 -10.13 -6.88
CA SER A 479 12.80 -9.04 -7.84
C SER A 479 11.75 -9.27 -8.92
N GLU A 480 11.22 -10.50 -9.03
CA GLU A 480 10.29 -10.91 -10.08
C GLU A 480 8.99 -11.49 -9.54
N ILE A 481 7.89 -11.08 -10.16
CA ILE A 481 6.64 -11.82 -10.08
C ILE A 481 6.81 -13.07 -10.94
N ARG A 482 7.11 -14.20 -10.31
CA ARG A 482 7.22 -15.50 -10.97
C ARG A 482 5.84 -16.03 -11.34
N ASP A 483 5.14 -15.37 -12.25
CA ASP A 483 3.80 -15.72 -12.72
C ASP A 483 3.49 -15.01 -14.04
N ASN A 484 2.44 -15.43 -14.73
CA ASN A 484 2.06 -14.81 -16.00
C ASN A 484 1.22 -13.54 -15.79
N THR A 485 1.84 -12.37 -16.00
CA THR A 485 1.21 -11.06 -15.81
C THR A 485 0.28 -10.62 -16.95
N ILE A 486 0.04 -11.48 -17.93
CA ILE A 486 -0.88 -11.23 -19.06
C ILE A 486 -1.81 -12.41 -19.37
N ASP A 487 -1.87 -13.38 -18.46
CA ASP A 487 -2.77 -14.53 -18.58
C ASP A 487 -4.24 -14.11 -18.49
N SER A 488 -5.11 -14.87 -19.14
CA SER A 488 -6.58 -14.73 -19.05
C SER A 488 -7.10 -14.89 -17.61
N SER A 489 -6.43 -15.72 -16.80
CA SER A 489 -6.79 -15.99 -15.40
C SER A 489 -6.15 -15.04 -14.39
N MET A 490 -5.20 -14.19 -14.81
CA MET A 490 -4.49 -13.27 -13.94
C MET A 490 -5.47 -12.28 -13.28
N LEU A 491 -5.31 -12.06 -11.97
CA LEU A 491 -6.09 -11.09 -11.21
C LEU A 491 -5.20 -9.92 -10.76
N PRO A 492 -5.31 -8.72 -11.36
CA PRO A 492 -4.49 -7.57 -10.97
C PRO A 492 -4.61 -7.21 -9.49
N ILE A 493 -5.78 -7.46 -8.88
CA ILE A 493 -6.01 -7.25 -7.45
C ILE A 493 -5.03 -7.99 -6.54
N ASP A 494 -4.44 -9.10 -6.98
CA ASP A 494 -3.45 -9.82 -6.19
C ASP A 494 -2.13 -9.03 -6.07
N MET A 495 -1.72 -8.36 -7.15
CA MET A 495 -0.61 -7.39 -7.14
C MET A 495 -0.94 -6.17 -6.28
N LEU A 496 -2.16 -5.62 -6.43
CA LEU A 496 -2.60 -4.47 -5.65
C LEU A 496 -2.55 -4.79 -4.16
N ARG A 497 -3.08 -5.95 -3.75
CA ARG A 497 -3.13 -6.39 -2.37
C ARG A 497 -1.73 -6.56 -1.77
N ALA A 498 -0.77 -7.14 -2.50
CA ALA A 498 0.60 -7.23 -2.02
C ALA A 498 1.20 -5.84 -1.70
N LYS A 499 1.11 -4.89 -2.64
CA LYS A 499 1.64 -3.54 -2.40
C LYS A 499 0.92 -2.82 -1.25
N LEU A 500 -0.41 -2.93 -1.21
CA LEU A 500 -1.22 -2.31 -0.16
C LEU A 500 -0.99 -2.95 1.21
N SER A 501 -0.63 -4.23 1.28
CA SER A 501 -0.23 -4.88 2.52
C SER A 501 1.05 -4.25 3.09
N PHE A 502 2.04 -3.92 2.25
CA PHE A 502 3.22 -3.15 2.67
C PHE A 502 2.88 -1.74 3.09
N PHE A 503 1.84 -1.11 2.53
CA PHE A 503 1.39 0.20 3.01
C PHE A 503 0.78 0.10 4.42
N GLY A 504 0.25 -1.08 4.78
CA GLY A 504 -0.46 -1.35 6.04
C GLY A 504 -1.98 -1.28 5.90
N ALA A 505 -2.48 -1.37 4.67
CA ALA A 505 -3.91 -1.38 4.39
C ALA A 505 -4.61 -2.60 5.01
N CYS A 506 -5.88 -2.43 5.36
CA CYS A 506 -6.75 -3.51 5.83
C CYS A 506 -8.14 -3.44 5.17
N HIS A 507 -8.96 -4.47 5.43
CA HIS A 507 -10.31 -4.64 4.86
C HIS A 507 -10.31 -4.56 3.32
N PHE A 508 -9.56 -5.46 2.67
CA PHE A 508 -9.53 -5.53 1.22
C PHE A 508 -10.91 -5.93 0.69
N ASP A 509 -11.58 -5.01 0.02
CA ASP A 509 -12.92 -5.17 -0.50
C ASP A 509 -12.88 -4.94 -2.03
N PRO A 510 -12.57 -5.99 -2.82
CA PRO A 510 -12.55 -5.90 -4.27
C PRO A 510 -13.92 -5.47 -4.78
N ARG A 511 -13.94 -4.61 -5.79
CA ARG A 511 -15.19 -4.18 -6.45
C ARG A 511 -15.21 -4.57 -7.92
N SER A 512 -14.07 -4.98 -8.45
CA SER A 512 -13.91 -5.88 -9.58
C SER A 512 -12.59 -6.65 -9.42
N ASP A 513 -12.22 -7.43 -10.43
CA ASP A 513 -10.88 -8.00 -10.64
C ASP A 513 -9.73 -6.97 -10.80
N ARG A 514 -10.03 -5.68 -10.99
CA ARG A 514 -9.07 -4.63 -11.37
C ARG A 514 -8.90 -3.53 -10.32
N TRP A 515 -9.74 -3.50 -9.29
CA TRP A 515 -9.64 -2.49 -8.23
C TRP A 515 -10.23 -2.96 -6.90
N VAL A 516 -9.67 -2.42 -5.81
CA VAL A 516 -9.95 -2.82 -4.43
C VAL A 516 -10.13 -1.59 -3.54
N ARG A 517 -11.13 -1.64 -2.65
CA ARG A 517 -11.29 -0.68 -1.57
C ARG A 517 -10.52 -1.17 -0.35
N ILE A 518 -9.92 -0.21 0.36
CA ILE A 518 -9.15 -0.47 1.58
C ILE A 518 -9.35 0.64 2.60
N ASN A 519 -8.89 0.37 3.82
CA ASN A 519 -8.83 1.35 4.89
C ASN A 519 -7.39 1.48 5.41
N MET A 520 -6.96 2.70 5.69
CA MET A 520 -5.64 3.02 6.27
C MET A 520 -5.81 3.69 7.64
N PHE A 521 -4.92 3.37 8.58
CA PHE A 521 -4.92 3.91 9.95
C PHE A 521 -6.19 3.64 10.77
N LYS A 522 -7.09 2.75 10.35
CA LYS A 522 -8.24 2.33 11.17
C LYS A 522 -7.74 1.64 12.44
N GLY A 523 -8.16 2.14 13.60
CA GLY A 523 -7.72 1.72 14.93
C GLY A 523 -6.53 2.53 15.47
N ALA A 524 -5.70 3.13 14.61
CA ALA A 524 -4.47 3.80 15.02
C ALA A 524 -4.74 5.02 15.93
N PRO A 525 -3.83 5.34 16.86
CA PRO A 525 -3.95 6.53 17.71
C PRO A 525 -3.86 7.83 16.89
N PHE A 526 -4.54 8.88 17.34
CA PHE A 526 -4.44 10.25 16.81
C PHE A 526 -3.20 10.99 17.35
N PRO A 527 -2.79 12.12 16.73
CA PRO A 527 -1.56 12.81 17.13
C PRO A 527 -1.51 13.24 18.60
N ASP A 528 -2.65 13.65 19.16
CA ASP A 528 -2.81 14.00 20.57
C ASP A 528 -2.64 12.79 21.49
N GLU A 529 -3.16 11.63 21.08
CA GLU A 529 -3.05 10.38 21.83
C GLU A 529 -1.63 9.81 21.83
N LEU A 530 -0.91 9.94 20.72
CA LEU A 530 0.52 9.61 20.64
C LEU A 530 1.33 10.52 21.55
N SER A 531 1.01 11.82 21.57
CA SER A 531 1.67 12.80 22.43
C SER A 531 1.41 12.54 23.92
N SER A 532 0.28 11.91 24.26
CA SER A 532 -0.08 11.50 25.62
C SER A 532 0.39 10.09 25.99
N GLY A 533 1.23 9.45 25.17
CA GLY A 533 1.88 8.17 25.50
C GLY A 533 1.11 6.91 25.09
N SER A 534 0.13 7.00 24.18
CA SER A 534 -0.49 5.80 23.60
C SER A 534 0.55 4.96 22.86
N ASP A 535 0.46 3.63 22.97
CA ASP A 535 1.31 2.71 22.23
C ASP A 535 1.02 2.86 20.71
N PRO A 536 2.02 3.20 19.87
CA PRO A 536 1.85 3.33 18.42
C PRO A 536 1.51 2.01 17.72
N GLU A 537 1.59 0.87 18.40
CA GLU A 537 1.45 -0.47 17.81
C GLU A 537 0.25 -1.27 18.39
N ASP A 538 -0.31 -0.88 19.54
CA ASP A 538 -1.41 -1.61 20.19
C ASP A 538 -2.80 -1.25 19.65
N TRP A 539 -2.95 -1.27 18.32
CA TRP A 539 -4.21 -0.95 17.63
C TRP A 539 -4.57 -1.96 16.53
N ILE A 540 -3.66 -2.87 16.20
CA ILE A 540 -3.85 -3.79 15.08
C ILE A 540 -4.95 -4.77 15.46
N TRP A 541 -5.87 -4.97 14.50
CA TRP A 541 -7.07 -5.78 14.67
C TRP A 541 -7.84 -5.39 15.94
N ALA A 542 -7.95 -4.08 16.21
CA ALA A 542 -8.57 -3.54 17.42
C ALA A 542 -9.82 -4.34 17.87
N PRO A 543 -9.94 -4.64 19.18
CA PRO A 543 -10.99 -5.50 19.73
C PRO A 543 -12.42 -5.04 19.46
#